data_AF-A0A3C2ALW9-F1
#
_entry.id   AF-A0A3C2ALW9-F1
#
_cell.length_a   1.000
_cell.length_b   1.000
_cell.length_c   1.000
_cell.angle_alpha   90.00
_cell.angle_beta   90.00
_cell.angle_gamma   90.00
#
_symmetry.space_group_name_H-M   'P 1'
#
loop_
_entity.id
_entity.type
_entity.pdbx_description
1 polymer ?
#
loop_
_entity_poly.entity_id
_entity_poly.type
_entity_poly.pdbx_seq_one_letter_code
_entity_poly.pdbx_strand_id
1 'polypeptide(L)'
;MATMDKRDRKKRMKELEKEIKRDYEGELTKLSFTQGRILIKLLDRETGSISYDIVKEFRGGFTAWFFQGIAKMFDYDLKSEYDPEGDDKIIEEVVKQVEQGNL
;
A
#
# COMPACT_ATOMS: atom_id res chain seq x y z
N MET A 1 19.15 -10.38 -15.61
CA MET A 1 17.86 -9.76 -15.30
C MET A 1 17.81 -8.42 -16.02
N ALA A 2 16.99 -8.27 -17.05
CA ALA A 2 16.98 -7.06 -17.88
C ALA A 2 16.62 -5.84 -17.02
N THR A 3 17.56 -4.93 -16.85
CA THR A 3 17.33 -3.64 -16.20
C THR A 3 16.38 -2.84 -17.07
N MET A 4 15.10 -2.73 -16.67
CA MET A 4 14.14 -1.86 -17.36
C MET A 4 14.74 -0.44 -17.48
N ASP A 5 14.65 0.16 -18.67
CA ASP A 5 15.09 1.55 -18.87
C ASP A 5 14.31 2.47 -17.92
N LYS A 6 14.96 3.50 -17.38
CA LYS A 6 14.34 4.43 -16.42
C LYS A 6 13.07 5.09 -17.00
N ARG A 7 13.02 5.29 -18.33
CA ARG A 7 11.83 5.83 -19.00
C ARG A 7 10.68 4.85 -19.03
N ASP A 8 10.94 3.58 -19.33
CA ASP A 8 9.91 2.55 -19.36
C ASP A 8 9.34 2.29 -17.97
N ARG A 9 10.18 2.26 -16.94
CA ARG A 9 9.75 2.20 -15.54
C ARG A 9 8.83 3.37 -15.18
N LYS A 10 9.23 4.60 -15.53
CA LYS A 10 8.41 5.81 -15.28
C LYS A 10 7.07 5.77 -16.01
N LYS A 11 7.06 5.28 -17.26
CA LYS A 11 5.82 5.15 -18.04
C LYS A 11 4.87 4.15 -17.39
N ARG A 12 5.37 2.97 -17.03
CA ARG A 12 4.60 1.93 -16.33
C ARG A 12 4.01 2.43 -15.02
N MET A 13 4.77 3.19 -14.24
CA MET A 13 4.26 3.76 -12.99
C MET A 13 3.16 4.80 -13.20
N LYS A 14 3.24 5.61 -14.26
CA LYS A 14 2.16 6.54 -14.61
C LYS A 14 0.88 5.82 -15.06
N GLU A 15 1.02 4.72 -15.78
CA GLU A 15 -0.11 3.89 -16.19
C GLU A 15 -0.79 3.27 -14.96
N LEU A 16 -0.01 2.71 -14.05
CA LEU A 16 -0.48 2.17 -12.78
C LEU A 16 -1.15 3.24 -11.90
N GLU A 17 -0.56 4.43 -11.78
CA GLU A 17 -1.17 5.55 -11.06
C GLU A 17 -2.54 5.92 -11.66
N LYS A 18 -2.65 5.94 -12.99
CA LYS A 18 -3.90 6.26 -13.67
C LYS A 18 -4.98 5.20 -13.41
N GLU A 19 -4.61 3.94 -13.39
CA GLU A 19 -5.51 2.82 -13.07
C GLU A 19 -5.98 2.90 -11.62
N ILE A 20 -5.05 3.02 -10.67
CA ILE A 20 -5.36 3.16 -9.25
C ILE A 20 -6.29 4.35 -9.00
N LYS A 21 -5.98 5.49 -9.63
CA LYS A 21 -6.82 6.68 -9.52
C LYS A 21 -8.22 6.43 -10.08
N ARG A 22 -8.32 5.89 -11.30
CA ARG A 22 -9.62 5.64 -11.96
C ARG A 22 -10.50 4.72 -11.12
N ASP A 23 -9.92 3.67 -10.56
CA ASP A 23 -10.70 2.59 -9.95
C ASP A 23 -10.87 2.77 -8.44
N TYR A 24 -9.96 3.50 -7.77
CA TYR A 24 -9.89 3.56 -6.31
C TYR A 24 -9.75 4.98 -5.72
N GLU A 25 -9.68 6.07 -6.50
CA GLU A 25 -9.55 7.44 -5.95
C GLU A 25 -10.64 7.78 -4.92
N GLY A 26 -11.89 7.45 -5.26
CA GLY A 26 -13.03 7.71 -4.39
C GLY A 26 -12.98 6.92 -3.09
N GLU A 27 -12.41 5.72 -3.08
CA GLU A 27 -12.29 4.90 -1.87
C GLU A 27 -11.07 5.30 -1.04
N LEU A 28 -9.92 5.50 -1.69
CA LEU A 28 -8.67 5.91 -1.03
C LEU A 28 -8.80 7.26 -0.32
N THR A 29 -9.58 8.20 -0.87
CA THR A 29 -9.82 9.50 -0.26
C THR A 29 -10.76 9.46 0.95
N LYS A 30 -11.58 8.41 1.07
CA LYS A 30 -12.50 8.21 2.20
C LYS A 30 -11.86 7.46 3.36
N LEU A 31 -10.70 6.83 3.14
CA LEU A 31 -10.02 6.07 4.19
C LEU A 31 -9.66 7.00 5.36
N SER A 32 -10.08 6.60 6.55
CA SER A 32 -9.48 7.13 7.77
C SER A 32 -8.00 6.76 7.84
N PHE A 33 -7.28 7.49 8.66
CA PHE A 33 -5.86 7.26 8.92
C PHE A 33 -5.55 5.81 9.33
N THR A 34 -6.34 5.25 10.25
CA THR A 34 -6.19 3.87 10.72
C THR A 34 -6.46 2.85 9.62
N GLN A 35 -7.48 3.07 8.78
CA GLN A 35 -7.77 2.17 7.66
C GLN A 35 -6.69 2.22 6.58
N GLY A 36 -6.15 3.41 6.31
CA GLY A 36 -4.98 3.56 5.44
C GLY A 36 -3.76 2.80 5.97
N ARG A 37 -3.54 2.78 7.29
CA ARG A 37 -2.48 1.95 7.91
C ARG A 37 -2.72 0.46 7.69
N ILE A 38 -3.94 -0.02 7.90
CA ILE A 38 -4.30 -1.43 7.68
C ILE A 38 -4.07 -1.79 6.21
N LEU A 39 -4.48 -0.94 5.25
CA LEU A 39 -4.26 -1.18 3.83
C LEU A 39 -2.77 -1.37 3.49
N ILE A 40 -1.89 -0.57 4.09
CA ILE A 40 -0.45 -0.69 3.90
C ILE A 40 0.09 -2.00 4.48
N LYS A 41 -0.40 -2.40 5.66
CA LYS A 41 -0.04 -3.70 6.25
C LYS A 41 -0.49 -4.89 5.39
N LEU A 42 -1.68 -4.81 4.80
CA LEU A 42 -2.18 -5.82 3.86
C LEU A 42 -1.37 -5.87 2.57
N LEU A 43 -0.97 -4.71 2.03
CA LEU A 43 -0.08 -4.66 0.88
C LEU A 43 1.28 -5.29 1.19
N ASP A 44 1.83 -5.04 2.39
CA ASP A 44 3.07 -5.66 2.86
C ASP A 44 2.95 -7.18 3.01
N ARG A 45 1.84 -7.67 3.57
CA ARG A 45 1.49 -9.10 3.64
C ARG A 45 1.51 -9.76 2.25
N GLU A 46 0.86 -9.14 1.26
CA GLU A 46 0.73 -9.72 -0.08
C GLU A 46 2.02 -9.66 -0.90
N THR A 47 2.81 -8.59 -0.76
CA THR A 47 4.03 -8.39 -1.57
C THR A 47 5.31 -8.79 -0.84
N GLY A 48 5.23 -9.17 0.44
CA GLY A 48 6.34 -9.53 1.32
C GLY A 48 7.28 -8.38 1.68
N SER A 49 7.15 -7.24 1.00
CA SER A 49 7.71 -5.96 1.37
C SER A 49 7.07 -4.90 0.48
N ILE A 50 6.69 -3.76 1.06
CA ILE A 50 6.50 -2.55 0.27
C ILE A 50 7.85 -1.88 0.13
N SER A 51 8.47 -2.01 -1.04
CA SER A 51 9.75 -1.33 -1.23
C SER A 51 9.56 0.19 -1.06
N TYR A 52 10.46 0.81 -0.28
CA TYR A 52 10.50 2.27 -0.12
C TYR A 52 10.54 2.99 -1.47
N ASP A 53 11.14 2.34 -2.47
CA ASP A 53 11.21 2.82 -3.85
C ASP A 53 9.83 2.84 -4.53
N ILE A 54 8.96 1.87 -4.29
CA ILE A 54 7.57 1.89 -4.77
C ILE A 54 6.82 3.07 -4.17
N VAL A 55 6.88 3.25 -2.85
CA VAL A 55 6.27 4.40 -2.16
C VAL A 55 6.83 5.73 -2.69
N LYS A 56 8.15 5.78 -2.96
CA LYS A 56 8.83 6.97 -3.48
C LYS A 56 8.47 7.25 -4.93
N GLU A 57 8.24 6.24 -5.77
CA GLU A 57 7.80 6.41 -7.15
C GLU A 57 6.34 6.84 -7.25
N PHE A 58 5.50 6.41 -6.29
CA PHE A 58 4.16 6.93 -6.10
C PHE A 58 4.10 8.36 -5.54
N ARG A 59 5.25 9.00 -5.20
CA ARG A 59 5.29 10.43 -4.79
C ARG A 59 5.01 11.42 -5.93
N GLY A 60 4.73 10.95 -7.14
CA GLY A 60 4.09 11.76 -8.19
C GLY A 60 2.56 11.63 -8.12
N GLY A 61 1.85 12.76 -8.09
CA GLY A 61 0.39 12.83 -8.32
C GLY A 61 -0.53 12.34 -7.20
N PHE A 62 -1.68 11.73 -7.52
CA PHE A 62 -2.78 11.49 -6.56
C PHE A 62 -2.38 10.51 -5.44
N THR A 63 -1.72 9.42 -5.81
CA THR A 63 -1.16 8.45 -4.86
C THR A 63 -0.15 9.08 -3.91
N ALA A 64 0.57 10.13 -4.34
CA ALA A 64 1.52 10.83 -3.49
C ALA A 64 0.85 11.46 -2.27
N TRP A 65 -0.34 12.04 -2.45
CA TRP A 65 -1.11 12.64 -1.36
C TRP A 65 -1.53 11.58 -0.33
N PHE A 66 -2.02 10.42 -0.80
CA PHE A 66 -2.35 9.29 0.06
C PHE A 66 -1.13 8.79 0.83
N PHE A 67 -0.04 8.46 0.13
CA PHE A 67 1.20 7.99 0.75
C PHE A 67 1.89 9.07 1.61
N GLN A 68 1.70 10.36 1.35
CA GLN A 68 2.15 11.45 2.22
C GLN A 68 1.34 11.51 3.52
N GLY A 69 0.02 11.28 3.45
CA GLY A 69 -0.84 11.16 4.63
C GLY A 69 -0.39 10.02 5.53
N ILE A 70 -0.16 8.83 4.96
CA ILE A 70 0.38 7.67 5.67
C ILE A 70 1.83 7.92 6.11
N ALA A 71 2.67 8.58 5.31
CA ALA A 71 4.07 8.88 5.67
C ALA A 71 4.20 9.83 6.88
N LYS A 72 3.16 10.61 7.20
CA LYS A 72 3.10 11.40 8.44
C LYS A 72 2.71 10.56 9.66
N MET A 73 2.01 9.43 9.47
CA MET A 73 1.82 8.38 10.48
C MET A 73 3.12 7.65 10.77
N PHE A 74 3.80 7.33 9.67
CA PHE A 74 5.23 7.25 9.47
C PHE A 74 6.20 7.23 10.65
N ASP A 75 6.24 8.36 11.35
CA ASP A 75 7.30 8.80 12.26
C ASP A 75 7.47 7.87 13.48
N TYR A 76 6.46 7.04 13.76
CA TYR A 76 6.46 6.14 14.92
C TYR A 76 6.62 4.64 14.60
N ASP A 77 6.45 4.15 13.36
CA ASP A 77 6.28 2.68 13.19
C ASP A 77 6.50 2.10 11.77
N LEU A 78 7.32 2.72 10.90
CA LEU A 78 7.54 2.25 9.51
C LEU A 78 8.56 1.11 9.37
N LYS A 79 9.01 0.56 10.49
CA LYS A 79 9.88 -0.63 10.52
C LYS A 79 9.13 -1.88 10.94
N SER A 80 7.86 -1.80 11.34
CA SER A 80 7.08 -3.01 11.57
C SER A 80 6.60 -3.54 10.22
N GLU A 81 7.32 -4.56 9.76
CA GLU A 81 6.82 -5.52 8.77
C GLU A 81 5.49 -6.10 9.30
N TYR A 82 4.66 -6.60 8.39
CA TYR A 82 3.43 -7.30 8.76
C TYR A 82 3.72 -8.47 9.73
N ASP A 83 3.12 -8.44 10.93
CA ASP A 83 3.33 -9.44 11.98
C ASP A 83 2.05 -10.25 12.27
N PRO A 84 1.81 -11.35 11.54
CA PRO A 84 0.58 -12.13 11.67
C PRO A 84 0.47 -12.89 13.01
N GLU A 85 1.55 -13.04 13.77
CA GLU A 85 1.54 -13.75 15.06
C GLU A 85 1.53 -12.81 16.27
N GLY A 86 2.00 -11.57 16.11
CA GLY A 86 1.97 -10.53 17.12
C GLY A 86 0.94 -9.44 16.81
N ASP A 87 1.44 -8.24 16.46
CA ASP A 87 0.64 -7.02 16.45
C ASP A 87 -0.50 -7.03 15.40
N ASP A 88 -0.37 -7.82 14.33
CA ASP A 88 -1.34 -7.90 13.24
C ASP A 88 -2.21 -9.16 13.26
N LYS A 89 -2.15 -9.94 14.35
CA LYS A 89 -2.91 -11.19 14.49
C LYS A 89 -4.42 -11.01 14.24
N ILE A 90 -5.02 -9.94 14.76
CA ILE A 90 -6.45 -9.66 14.55
C ILE A 90 -6.73 -9.37 13.07
N ILE A 91 -5.82 -8.65 12.40
CA ILE A 91 -5.94 -8.37 10.96
C ILE A 91 -5.85 -9.69 10.19
N GLU A 92 -4.89 -10.56 10.51
CA GLU A 92 -4.71 -11.86 9.86
C GLU A 92 -5.94 -12.77 10.05
N GLU A 93 -6.53 -12.80 11.24
CA GLU A 93 -7.75 -13.57 11.52
C GLU A 93 -8.92 -13.10 10.66
N VAL A 94 -9.11 -11.78 10.52
CA VAL A 94 -10.17 -11.22 9.67
C VAL A 94 -9.91 -11.54 8.20
N VAL A 95 -8.67 -11.38 7.71
CA VAL A 95 -8.30 -11.70 6.34
C VAL A 95 -8.57 -13.16 6.02
N LYS A 96 -8.15 -14.09 6.89
CA LYS A 96 -8.42 -15.53 6.73
C LYS A 96 -9.91 -15.85 6.67
N GLN A 97 -10.75 -15.15 7.43
CA GLN A 97 -12.20 -15.34 7.37
C GLN A 97 -12.78 -14.87 6.03
N VAL A 98 -12.32 -13.73 5.51
CA VAL A 98 -12.71 -13.24 4.18
C VAL A 98 -12.27 -14.21 3.08
N GLU A 99 -11.03 -14.70 3.13
CA GLU A 99 -10.50 -15.67 2.15
C GLU A 99 -11.29 -17.00 2.14
N GLN A 100 -11.84 -17.38 3.29
CA GLN A 100 -12.68 -18.58 3.45
C GLN A 100 -14.15 -18.36 3.06
N GLY A 101 -14.55 -17.13 2.73
CA GLY A 101 -15.94 -16.77 2.42
C GLY A 101 -16.86 -16.75 3.64
N ASN A 102 -16.30 -16.57 4.83
CA ASN A 102 -17.04 -16.51 6.09
C ASN A 102 -17.57 -15.10 6.42
N LEU A 103 -17.31 -14.12 5.55
CA LEU A 103 -17.69 -12.70 5.66
C LEU A 103 -18.19 -12.17 4.31
#